data_AF-A0A6V8PWE2-F1
#
_entry.id   AF-A0A6V8PWE2-F1
#
_cell.length_a   1.000
_cell.length_b   1.000
_cell.length_c   1.000
_cell.angle_alpha   90.00
_cell.angle_beta   90.00
_cell.angle_gamma   90.00
#
_symmetry.space_group_name_H-M   'P 1'
#
loop_
_entity.id
_entity.type
_entity.pdbx_description
1 polymer ?
#
loop_
_entity_poly.entity_id
_entity_poly.type
_entity_poly.pdbx_seq_one_letter_code
_entity_poly.pdbx_strand_id
1 'polypeptide(L)'
;MLRTYALQHVANPGKQDKIRKTIMAYRTTAESIAGQQWRLFFQEAQGFNKNLDIKHLSSSLSERYKQTCQYQVVGVLDSFISNRQREFVMTVIRSNLKEHDKKKLLYINRHKLWYSRGAFSVWKSQLTIDVDTLKLSRKIFNHILGRHKKPSFRGINMALDSKVAL
;
A
#
# COMPACT_ATOMS: atom_id res chain seq x y z
N MET A 1 -9.93 -26.26 -18.61
CA MET A 1 -9.90 -26.00 -20.06
C MET A 1 -9.64 -24.51 -20.27
N LEU A 2 -8.43 -24.10 -20.66
CA LEU A 2 -8.11 -22.70 -20.96
C LEU A 2 -8.71 -22.36 -22.33
N ARG A 3 -9.70 -21.46 -22.36
CA ARG A 3 -10.40 -21.01 -23.59
C ARG A 3 -9.63 -19.91 -24.34
N THR A 4 -8.33 -20.06 -24.50
CA THR A 4 -7.49 -19.04 -25.14
C THR A 4 -6.66 -19.65 -26.25
N TYR A 5 -6.61 -18.97 -27.39
CA TYR A 5 -5.77 -19.34 -28.53
C TYR A 5 -4.31 -19.40 -28.11
N ALA A 6 -3.58 -20.42 -28.55
CA ALA A 6 -2.14 -20.51 -28.36
C ALA A 6 -1.48 -19.36 -29.13
N LEU A 7 -0.79 -18.46 -28.40
CA LEU A 7 -0.02 -17.40 -29.02
C LEU A 7 1.26 -18.00 -29.60
N GLN A 8 1.35 -18.04 -30.94
CA GLN A 8 2.58 -18.41 -31.63
C GLN A 8 3.65 -17.36 -31.34
N HIS A 9 4.80 -17.78 -30.81
CA HIS A 9 5.92 -16.89 -30.50
C HIS A 9 7.25 -17.46 -30.99
N VAL A 10 8.18 -16.58 -31.35
CA VAL A 10 9.55 -16.96 -31.77
C VAL A 10 10.54 -17.03 -30.59
N ALA A 11 10.03 -17.05 -29.35
CA ALA A 11 10.86 -17.07 -28.15
C ALA A 11 11.49 -18.45 -27.95
N ASN A 12 12.81 -18.53 -28.17
CA ASN A 12 13.59 -19.72 -27.86
C ASN A 12 13.66 -19.97 -26.33
N PRO A 13 14.03 -21.18 -25.88
CA PRO A 13 14.07 -21.53 -24.46
C PRO A 13 14.93 -20.59 -23.61
N GLY A 14 16.06 -20.11 -24.15
CA GLY A 14 16.93 -19.17 -23.44
C GLY A 14 16.28 -17.81 -23.18
N LYS A 15 15.49 -17.28 -24.12
CA LYS A 15 14.71 -16.05 -23.91
C LYS A 15 13.62 -16.26 -22.85
N GLN A 16 12.95 -17.41 -22.88
CA GLN A 16 11.93 -17.74 -21.88
C GLN A 16 12.52 -17.83 -20.46
N ASP A 17 13.69 -18.44 -20.32
CA ASP A 17 14.39 -18.55 -19.04
C ASP A 17 14.81 -17.18 -18.50
N LYS A 18 15.34 -16.29 -19.36
CA LYS A 18 15.65 -14.91 -18.98
C LYS A 18 14.40 -14.17 -18.46
N ILE A 19 13.28 -14.25 -19.18
CA ILE A 19 12.01 -13.63 -18.76
C ILE A 19 11.57 -14.19 -17.40
N ARG A 20 11.62 -15.52 -17.22
CA ARG A 20 11.27 -16.16 -15.94
C ARG A 20 12.15 -15.65 -14.81
N LYS A 21 13.47 -15.59 -15.00
CA LYS A 21 14.43 -15.07 -14.01
C LYS A 21 14.12 -13.61 -13.64
N THR A 22 13.86 -12.75 -14.62
CA THR A 22 13.49 -11.35 -14.38
C THR A 22 12.19 -11.23 -13.61
N ILE A 23 11.15 -11.99 -13.97
CA ILE A 23 9.86 -11.99 -13.26
C ILE A 23 10.02 -12.46 -11.80
N MET A 24 10.82 -13.51 -11.55
CA MET A 24 11.09 -13.96 -10.19
C MET A 24 11.80 -12.88 -9.38
N ALA A 25 12.86 -12.28 -9.93
CA ALA A 25 13.56 -11.18 -9.28
C ALA A 25 12.63 -10.00 -8.98
N TYR A 26 11.71 -9.69 -9.90
CA TYR A 26 10.69 -8.66 -9.71
C TYR A 26 9.74 -8.95 -8.55
N ARG A 27 9.23 -10.18 -8.47
CA ARG A 27 8.34 -10.61 -7.38
C ARG A 27 9.02 -10.53 -6.02
N THR A 28 10.25 -11.04 -5.91
CA THR A 28 11.02 -10.94 -4.67
C THR A 28 11.29 -9.49 -4.27
N THR A 29 11.64 -8.64 -5.25
CA THR A 29 11.85 -7.21 -5.02
C THR A 29 10.56 -6.52 -4.55
N ALA A 30 9.42 -6.86 -5.16
CA ALA A 30 8.11 -6.31 -4.79
C ALA A 30 7.73 -6.67 -3.34
N GLU A 31 7.98 -7.90 -2.90
CA GLU A 31 7.76 -8.32 -1.50
C GLU A 31 8.63 -7.52 -0.53
N SER A 32 9.91 -7.34 -0.84
CA SER A 32 10.84 -6.54 -0.02
C SER A 32 10.39 -5.07 0.08
N ILE A 33 10.01 -4.45 -1.05
CA ILE A 33 9.49 -3.08 -1.08
C ILE A 33 8.20 -3.00 -0.25
N ALA A 34 7.27 -3.93 -0.43
CA ALA A 34 6.01 -3.94 0.31
C ALA A 34 6.25 -4.02 1.83
N GLY A 35 7.21 -4.85 2.26
CA GLY A 35 7.62 -4.93 3.67
C GLY A 35 8.11 -3.59 4.22
N GLN A 36 8.96 -2.88 3.47
CA GLN A 36 9.41 -1.55 3.87
C GLN A 36 8.28 -0.52 3.93
N GLN A 37 7.40 -0.51 2.92
CA GLN A 37 6.26 0.39 2.87
C GLN A 37 5.30 0.16 4.04
N TRP A 38 5.03 -1.09 4.40
CA TRP A 38 4.25 -1.40 5.60
C TRP A 38 4.95 -0.97 6.89
N ARG A 39 6.27 -1.15 6.98
CA ARG A 39 7.05 -0.68 8.13
C ARG A 39 6.92 0.83 8.32
N LEU A 40 7.11 1.61 7.25
CA LEU A 40 6.94 3.07 7.27
C LEU A 40 5.51 3.46 7.68
N PHE A 41 4.52 2.80 7.10
CA PHE A 41 3.11 3.05 7.39
C PHE A 41 2.76 2.90 8.88
N PHE A 42 3.25 1.83 9.52
CA PHE A 42 2.94 1.57 10.94
C PHE A 42 3.86 2.31 11.91
N GLN A 43 5.16 2.44 11.62
CA GLN A 43 6.14 2.97 12.57
C GLN A 43 6.26 4.49 12.54
N GLU A 44 6.25 5.07 11.34
CA GLU A 44 6.45 6.50 11.13
C GLU A 44 5.12 7.26 11.02
N ALA A 45 4.00 6.53 10.99
CA ALA A 45 2.67 7.08 10.75
C ALA A 45 2.59 7.91 9.44
N GLN A 46 3.48 7.59 8.50
CA GLN A 46 3.50 8.20 7.18
C GLN A 46 2.65 7.37 6.21
N GLY A 47 2.14 8.00 5.16
CA GLY A 47 1.56 7.26 4.04
C GLY A 47 2.62 6.42 3.31
N PHE A 48 2.19 5.63 2.33
CA PHE A 48 3.15 4.98 1.44
C PHE A 48 3.90 6.02 0.60
N ASN A 49 5.18 5.76 0.35
CA ASN A 49 6.06 6.66 -0.39
C ASN A 49 6.61 5.98 -1.65
N LYS A 50 6.05 6.35 -2.80
CA LYS A 50 6.51 5.87 -4.11
C LYS A 50 7.93 6.31 -4.49
N ASN A 51 8.47 7.34 -3.84
CA ASN A 51 9.80 7.88 -4.06
C ASN A 51 10.77 7.55 -2.91
N LEU A 52 10.43 6.59 -2.04
CA LEU A 52 11.35 6.12 -0.99
C LEU A 52 12.65 5.64 -1.64
N ASP A 53 13.79 5.98 -1.05
CA ASP A 53 15.07 5.44 -1.52
C ASP A 53 15.17 3.94 -1.23
N ILE A 54 15.19 3.16 -2.31
CA ILE A 54 15.26 1.69 -2.28
C ILE A 54 16.55 1.15 -2.88
N LYS A 55 17.56 2.00 -3.14
CA LYS A 55 18.83 1.57 -3.74
C LYS A 55 19.56 0.50 -2.93
N HIS A 56 19.39 0.55 -1.60
CA HIS A 56 19.96 -0.39 -0.65
C HIS A 56 19.34 -1.81 -0.75
N LEU A 57 18.23 -1.99 -1.45
CA LEU A 57 17.65 -3.32 -1.68
C LEU A 57 18.50 -4.11 -2.67
N SER A 58 19.05 -5.23 -2.21
CA SER A 58 19.73 -6.21 -3.06
C SER A 58 18.72 -6.85 -4.02
N SER A 59 18.95 -6.65 -5.31
CA SER A 59 18.15 -7.28 -6.37
C SER A 59 18.99 -7.30 -7.64
N SER A 60 18.77 -8.32 -8.47
CA SER A 60 19.38 -8.45 -9.79
C SER A 60 18.76 -7.51 -10.83
N LEU A 61 17.70 -6.77 -10.46
CA LEU A 61 17.06 -5.79 -11.31
C LEU A 61 17.82 -4.47 -11.35
N SER A 62 17.80 -3.81 -12.50
CA SER A 62 18.30 -2.44 -12.61
C SER A 62 17.44 -1.46 -11.80
N GLU A 63 18.01 -0.30 -11.47
CA GLU A 63 17.31 0.74 -10.70
C GLU A 63 16.01 1.22 -11.36
N ARG A 64 15.94 1.19 -12.70
CA ARG A 64 14.70 1.52 -13.44
C ARG A 64 13.58 0.51 -13.18
N TYR A 65 13.92 -0.78 -13.18
CA TYR A 65 12.97 -1.84 -12.83
C TYR A 65 12.55 -1.74 -11.36
N LYS A 66 13.48 -1.45 -10.44
CA LYS A 66 13.16 -1.24 -9.02
C LYS A 66 12.19 -0.08 -8.82
N GLN A 67 12.43 1.07 -9.46
CA GLN A 67 11.52 2.23 -9.39
C GLN A 67 10.13 1.89 -9.91
N THR A 68 10.05 1.20 -11.06
CA THR A 68 8.76 0.80 -11.65
C THR A 68 8.01 -0.17 -10.75
N CYS A 69 8.74 -1.14 -10.17
CA CYS A 69 8.22 -2.06 -9.16
C CYS A 69 7.66 -1.31 -7.94
N GLN A 70 8.41 -0.34 -7.41
CA GLN A 70 7.98 0.47 -6.28
C GLN A 70 6.68 1.22 -6.54
N TYR A 71 6.55 1.83 -7.71
CA TYR A 71 5.34 2.57 -8.08
C TYR A 71 4.13 1.63 -8.15
N GLN A 72 4.30 0.44 -8.73
CA GLN A 72 3.24 -0.57 -8.79
C GLN A 72 2.86 -1.07 -7.39
N VAL A 73 3.84 -1.39 -6.54
CA VAL A 73 3.61 -1.83 -5.16
C VAL A 73 2.84 -0.77 -4.38
N VAL A 74 3.29 0.48 -4.40
CA VAL A 74 2.63 1.59 -3.69
C VAL A 74 1.21 1.80 -4.21
N GLY A 75 0.97 1.75 -5.51
CA GLY A 75 -0.38 1.86 -6.07
C GLY A 75 -1.34 0.78 -5.59
N VAL A 76 -0.87 -0.47 -5.51
CA VAL A 76 -1.66 -1.60 -4.96
C VAL A 76 -1.97 -1.38 -3.48
N LEU A 77 -0.97 -0.96 -2.69
CA LEU A 77 -1.14 -0.71 -1.26
C LEU A 77 -2.08 0.48 -0.99
N ASP A 78 -1.97 1.57 -1.74
CA ASP A 78 -2.85 2.74 -1.62
C ASP A 78 -4.30 2.39 -1.98
N SER A 79 -4.51 1.58 -3.02
CA SER A 79 -5.85 1.09 -3.37
C SER A 79 -6.44 0.25 -2.22
N PHE A 80 -5.65 -0.65 -1.64
CA PHE A 80 -6.06 -1.44 -0.48
C PHE A 80 -6.46 -0.56 0.71
N ILE A 81 -5.63 0.40 1.11
CA ILE A 81 -5.92 1.32 2.21
C ILE A 81 -7.13 2.21 1.91
N SER A 82 -7.28 2.69 0.68
CA SER A 82 -8.42 3.52 0.28
C SER A 82 -9.74 2.79 0.48
N ASN A 83 -9.79 1.50 0.15
CA ASN A 83 -10.95 0.66 0.42
C ASN A 83 -11.20 0.53 1.94
N ARG A 84 -10.15 0.41 2.77
CA ARG A 84 -10.31 0.32 4.24
C ARG A 84 -10.75 1.64 4.85
N GLN A 85 -10.33 2.77 4.27
CA GLN A 85 -10.81 4.09 4.66
C GLN A 85 -12.32 4.21 4.44
N ARG A 86 -12.87 3.64 3.36
CA ARG A 86 -14.33 3.62 3.15
C ARG A 86 -15.04 2.78 4.20
N GLU A 87 -14.53 1.59 4.52
CA GLU A 87 -15.09 0.75 5.58
C GLU A 87 -15.04 1.45 6.96
N PHE A 88 -13.98 2.19 7.22
CA PHE A 88 -13.85 3.00 8.44
C PHE A 88 -14.93 4.08 8.50
N VAL A 89 -15.14 4.82 7.41
CA VAL A 89 -16.21 5.81 7.29
C VAL A 89 -17.57 5.17 7.59
N MET A 90 -17.88 4.03 6.96
CA MET A 90 -19.14 3.32 7.20
C MET A 90 -19.30 2.88 8.65
N THR A 91 -18.22 2.41 9.27
CA THR A 91 -18.22 1.98 10.68
C THR A 91 -18.49 3.17 11.62
N VAL A 92 -17.85 4.32 11.39
CA VAL A 92 -18.03 5.51 12.21
C VAL A 92 -19.42 6.12 12.02
N ILE A 93 -19.90 6.25 10.77
CA ILE A 93 -21.21 6.84 10.48
C ILE A 93 -22.33 6.03 11.13
N ARG A 94 -22.29 4.70 11.01
CA ARG A 94 -23.29 3.77 11.58
C ARG A 94 -23.23 3.61 13.10
N SER A 95 -22.20 4.14 13.75
CA SER A 95 -22.08 4.07 15.21
C SER A 95 -23.01 5.07 15.91
N ASN A 96 -23.32 4.80 17.17
CA ASN A 96 -24.09 5.71 18.04
C ASN A 96 -23.21 6.80 18.69
N LEU A 97 -22.02 7.07 18.16
CA LEU A 97 -21.14 8.12 18.67
C LEU A 97 -21.74 9.51 18.46
N LYS A 98 -21.36 10.46 19.32
CA LYS A 98 -21.74 11.87 19.16
C LYS A 98 -21.13 12.43 17.88
N GLU A 99 -21.84 13.37 17.25
CA GLU A 99 -21.44 13.95 15.96
C GLU A 99 -20.05 14.62 16.01
N HIS A 100 -19.73 15.25 17.14
CA HIS A 100 -18.41 15.83 17.38
C HIS A 100 -17.28 14.78 17.32
N ASP A 101 -17.48 13.62 17.94
CA ASP A 101 -16.46 12.56 17.97
C ASP A 101 -16.35 11.86 16.61
N LYS A 102 -17.48 11.71 15.89
CA LYS A 102 -17.49 11.24 14.51
C LYS A 102 -16.63 12.15 13.62
N LYS A 103 -16.78 13.48 13.72
CA LYS A 103 -15.98 14.44 12.94
C LYS A 103 -14.48 14.27 13.18
N LYS A 104 -14.05 14.09 14.43
CA LYS A 104 -12.64 13.81 14.76
C LYS A 104 -12.14 12.51 14.13
N LEU A 105 -12.90 11.42 14.26
CA LEU A 105 -12.53 10.12 13.69
C LEU A 105 -12.45 10.17 12.16
N LEU A 106 -13.40 10.84 11.50
CA LEU A 106 -13.41 11.01 10.05
C LEU A 106 -12.25 11.88 9.57
N TYR A 107 -11.87 12.91 10.33
CA TYR A 107 -10.68 13.72 10.06
C TYR A 107 -9.40 12.85 10.10
N ILE A 108 -9.21 12.09 11.18
CA ILE A 108 -8.06 11.17 11.33
C ILE A 108 -7.99 10.22 10.13
N ASN A 109 -9.13 9.63 9.75
CA ASN A 109 -9.24 8.69 8.65
C ASN A 109 -8.89 9.33 7.30
N ARG A 110 -9.42 10.53 7.00
CA ARG A 110 -9.17 11.24 5.74
C ARG A 110 -7.68 11.50 5.54
N HIS A 111 -6.97 11.85 6.60
CA HIS A 111 -5.55 12.20 6.58
C HIS A 111 -4.62 11.01 6.87
N LYS A 112 -5.15 9.79 7.01
CA LYS A 112 -4.39 8.56 7.32
C LYS A 112 -3.59 8.64 8.64
N LEU A 113 -4.10 9.36 9.64
CA LEU A 113 -3.39 9.71 10.88
C LEU A 113 -3.59 8.71 12.03
N TRP A 114 -4.02 7.47 11.76
CA TRP A 114 -4.34 6.49 12.82
C TRP A 114 -3.15 6.13 13.73
N TYR A 115 -1.93 6.23 13.20
CA TYR A 115 -0.69 5.93 13.92
C TYR A 115 0.05 7.17 14.41
N SER A 116 -0.52 8.37 14.24
CA SER A 116 0.08 9.62 14.73
C SER A 116 0.39 9.54 16.22
N ARG A 117 1.51 10.18 16.60
CA ARG A 117 2.02 10.17 17.98
C ARG A 117 1.52 11.40 18.71
N GLY A 118 0.77 11.18 19.79
CA GLY A 118 0.29 12.24 20.67
C GLY A 118 -0.93 13.00 20.16
N ALA A 119 -1.51 13.81 21.05
CA ALA A 119 -2.61 14.71 20.73
C ALA A 119 -2.12 15.85 19.83
N PHE A 120 -3.00 16.34 18.96
CA PHE A 120 -2.69 17.47 18.09
C PHE A 120 -3.96 18.30 17.81
N SER A 121 -3.74 19.59 17.57
CA SER A 121 -4.81 20.53 17.25
C SER A 121 -4.74 20.93 15.79
N VAL A 122 -5.90 20.94 15.13
CA VAL A 122 -6.02 21.30 13.73
C VAL A 122 -6.49 22.75 13.62
N TRP A 123 -5.54 23.66 13.40
CA TRP A 123 -5.79 25.11 13.30
C TRP A 123 -6.93 25.47 12.35
N LYS A 124 -6.98 24.85 11.16
CA LYS A 124 -8.01 25.15 10.14
C LYS A 124 -9.43 24.74 10.52
N SER A 125 -9.60 23.77 11.42
CA SER A 125 -10.92 23.23 11.78
C SER A 125 -11.27 23.42 13.25
N GLN A 126 -10.41 24.10 14.01
CA GLN A 126 -10.50 24.27 15.47
C GLN A 126 -10.78 22.94 16.19
N LEU A 127 -10.27 21.84 15.63
CA LEU A 127 -10.54 20.49 16.11
C LEU A 127 -9.34 20.02 16.95
N THR A 128 -9.59 19.78 18.23
CA THR A 128 -8.57 19.20 19.13
C THR A 128 -8.73 17.69 19.15
N ILE A 129 -7.73 16.96 18.64
CA ILE A 129 -7.70 15.51 18.66
C ILE A 129 -6.92 15.07 19.89
N ASP A 130 -7.67 14.53 20.86
CA ASP A 130 -7.16 13.93 22.08
C ASP A 130 -6.59 12.52 21.84
N VAL A 131 -5.79 12.07 22.79
CA VAL A 131 -5.11 10.77 22.73
C VAL A 131 -6.11 9.61 22.70
N ASP A 132 -7.25 9.73 23.40
CA ASP A 132 -8.24 8.66 23.47
C ASP A 132 -9.02 8.51 22.16
N THR A 133 -9.33 9.61 21.50
CA THR A 133 -9.87 9.60 20.12
C THR A 133 -8.89 8.94 19.14
N LEU A 134 -7.58 9.19 19.27
CA LEU A 134 -6.57 8.50 18.47
C LEU A 134 -6.53 7.01 18.75
N LYS A 135 -6.54 6.59 20.02
CA LYS A 135 -6.60 5.16 20.40
C LYS A 135 -7.85 4.49 19.84
N LEU A 136 -9.01 5.14 19.92
CA LEU A 136 -10.26 4.64 19.37
C LEU A 136 -10.16 4.48 17.85
N SER A 137 -9.67 5.51 17.15
CA SER A 137 -9.47 5.46 15.70
C SER A 137 -8.56 4.29 15.30
N ARG A 138 -7.46 4.08 16.03
CA ARG A 138 -6.51 3.00 15.77
C ARG A 138 -7.14 1.63 16.03
N LYS A 139 -7.93 1.49 17.08
CA LYS A 139 -8.64 0.24 17.41
C LYS A 139 -9.64 -0.13 16.32
N ILE A 140 -10.46 0.83 15.86
CA ILE A 140 -11.40 0.63 14.76
C ILE A 140 -10.66 0.24 13.48
N PHE A 141 -9.61 0.98 13.14
CA PHE A 141 -8.85 0.73 11.92
C PHE A 141 -8.13 -0.61 11.94
N ASN A 142 -7.51 -1.00 13.06
CA ASN A 142 -6.88 -2.30 13.23
C ASN A 142 -7.91 -3.44 13.15
N HIS A 143 -9.11 -3.26 13.68
CA HIS A 143 -10.19 -4.24 13.54
C HIS A 143 -10.55 -4.44 12.06
N ILE A 144 -10.71 -3.36 11.30
CA ILE A 144 -10.97 -3.42 9.85
C ILE A 144 -9.80 -4.10 9.14
N LEU A 145 -8.56 -3.69 9.39
CA LEU A 145 -7.38 -4.31 8.79
C LEU A 145 -7.30 -5.81 9.08
N GLY A 146 -7.65 -6.24 10.30
CA GLY A 146 -7.62 -7.64 10.71
C GLY A 146 -8.67 -8.51 10.01
N ARG A 147 -9.74 -7.93 9.47
CA ARG A 147 -10.75 -8.65 8.68
C ARG A 147 -10.26 -9.00 7.27
N HIS A 148 -9.18 -8.38 6.80
CA HIS A 148 -8.72 -8.50 5.43
C HIS A 148 -7.29 -9.02 5.37
N LYS A 149 -7.03 -9.92 4.41
CA LYS A 149 -5.65 -10.31 4.09
C LYS A 149 -4.96 -9.13 3.40
N LYS A 150 -3.73 -8.83 3.82
CA LYS A 150 -2.90 -7.82 3.13
C LYS A 150 -2.63 -8.27 1.68
N PRO A 151 -2.47 -7.34 0.72
CA PRO A 151 -2.10 -7.67 -0.64
C PRO A 151 -0.82 -8.52 -0.68
N SER A 152 -0.83 -9.58 -1.48
CA SER A 152 0.34 -10.43 -1.71
C SER A 152 1.01 -10.07 -3.03
N PHE A 153 2.34 -10.05 -3.03
CA PHE A 153 3.15 -9.73 -4.21
C PHE A 153 3.81 -10.97 -4.86
N ARG A 154 3.54 -12.17 -4.33
CA ARG A 154 4.05 -13.45 -4.86
C ARG A 154 3.72 -13.68 -6.34
N GLY A 155 2.54 -13.21 -6.75
CA GLY A 155 2.01 -13.38 -8.11
C GLY A 155 1.96 -12.09 -8.92
N ILE A 156 2.64 -11.02 -8.49
CA ILE A 156 2.55 -9.74 -9.21
C ILE A 156 3.09 -9.87 -10.63
N ASN A 157 2.37 -9.26 -11.57
CA ASN A 157 2.82 -9.11 -12.96
C ASN A 157 3.85 -7.99 -13.03
N MET A 158 4.91 -8.20 -13.79
CA MET A 158 5.95 -7.19 -14.01
C MET A 158 5.37 -6.02 -14.81
N ALA A 159 5.31 -4.83 -14.19
CA ALA A 159 4.95 -3.62 -14.90
C ALA A 159 6.14 -3.17 -15.78
N LEU A 160 5.87 -3.05 -17.08
CA LEU A 160 6.81 -2.55 -18.08
C LEU A 160 6.35 -1.15 -18.48
N ASP A 161 6.92 -0.14 -17.84
CA ASP A 161 6.74 1.26 -18.21
C ASP A 161 7.69 1.61 -19.37
N SER A 162 7.38 2.69 -20.10
CA SER A 162 8.23 3.37 -21.08
C SER A 162 9.70 3.48 -20.67
N LYS A 163 9.98 3.68 -19.37
CA LYS A 163 11.34 3.72 -18.79
C LYS A 163 12.14 2.43 -18.92
N VAL A 164 11.45 1.32 -19.13
CA VAL A 164 11.96 -0.06 -19.06
C VAL A 164 11.80 -0.79 -20.40
N ALA A 165 10.83 -0.34 -21.23
CA ALA A 165 10.50 -0.94 -22.52
C ALA A 165 11.31 -0.38 -23.71
N LEU A 166 12.19 0.60 -23.49
CA LEU A 166 13.08 1.22 -24.49
C LEU A 166 14.51 0.66 -24.43
#